data_AF-A0AAD8Z1W7-F1
#
_entry.id   AF-A0AAD8Z1W7-F1
#
_cell.length_a   1.000
_cell.length_b   1.000
_cell.length_c   1.000
_cell.angle_alpha   90.00
_cell.angle_beta   90.00
_cell.angle_gamma   90.00
#
_symmetry.space_group_name_H-M   'P 1'
#
loop_
_entity.id
_entity.type
_entity.pdbx_description
1 polymer ?
#
loop_
_entity_poly.entity_id
_entity_poly.type
_entity_poly.pdbx_seq_one_letter_code
_entity_poly.pdbx_strand_id
1 'polypeptide(L)'
;TKDLLTVPTFVPGVVKAIFEEELGVVDLHLSNKSCILYVSESDVVAGNDYKRKIVRFRNANSNFHGVVLVEKTRLSEQYFSGLQRFVVLELGLTLLAVASPVEAAQLISQMVHGESKENPFRRRSACRLLDPVVLNLVQQIPGVGKVKAMALLQQFSSIHQICNLSAQQLESVVGQATAQQIWGFFHNQLS
;
A
#
# COMPACT_ATOMS: atom_id res chain seq x y z
N THR A 1 14.35 8.70 -36.34
CA THR A 1 13.85 9.94 -35.73
C THR A 1 12.54 9.64 -35.05
N LYS A 2 12.60 9.10 -33.83
CA LYS A 2 11.40 9.04 -32.97
C LYS A 2 11.23 10.44 -32.42
N ASP A 3 10.09 11.06 -32.72
CA ASP A 3 9.82 12.44 -32.33
C ASP A 3 9.99 12.61 -30.81
N LEU A 4 10.83 13.58 -30.43
CA LEU A 4 10.93 14.10 -29.06
C LEU A 4 9.60 14.72 -28.56
N LEU A 5 8.51 14.63 -29.33
CA LEU A 5 7.26 15.36 -29.12
C LEU A 5 6.23 14.62 -28.24
N THR A 6 6.47 13.36 -27.86
CA THR A 6 5.49 12.56 -27.10
C THR A 6 5.86 12.36 -25.62
N VAL A 7 6.98 12.93 -25.18
CA VAL A 7 7.34 12.94 -23.75
C VAL A 7 6.67 14.16 -23.10
N PRO A 8 6.00 14.02 -21.95
CA PRO A 8 5.42 15.16 -21.24
C PRO A 8 6.46 16.26 -21.06
N THR A 9 6.24 17.44 -21.63
CA THR A 9 7.17 18.57 -21.47
C THR A 9 7.10 19.06 -20.03
N PHE A 10 8.16 18.85 -19.26
CA PHE A 10 8.26 19.31 -17.88
C PHE A 10 8.37 20.83 -17.81
N VAL A 11 7.63 21.45 -16.90
CA VAL A 11 7.74 22.89 -16.65
C VAL A 11 9.11 23.19 -16.03
N PRO A 12 9.93 24.07 -16.63
CA PRO A 12 11.24 24.44 -16.09
C PRO A 12 11.10 24.99 -14.66
N GLY A 13 11.87 24.43 -13.72
CA GLY A 13 11.96 24.91 -12.33
C GLY A 13 11.27 24.06 -11.27
N VAL A 14 10.48 23.04 -11.65
CA VAL A 14 9.76 22.17 -10.69
C VAL A 14 10.43 20.80 -10.55
N VAL A 15 10.93 20.21 -11.64
CA VAL A 15 11.62 18.90 -11.64
C VAL A 15 12.82 18.96 -12.60
N LYS A 16 13.98 18.43 -12.17
CA LYS A 16 15.16 18.29 -13.04
C LYS A 16 15.00 17.04 -13.91
N ALA A 17 14.80 17.22 -15.21
CA ALA A 17 14.81 16.13 -16.17
C ALA A 17 16.25 15.82 -16.61
N ILE A 18 16.59 14.54 -16.68
CA ILE A 18 17.83 14.03 -17.28
C ILE A 18 17.39 13.15 -18.45
N PHE A 19 17.87 13.48 -19.64
CA PHE A 19 17.58 12.73 -20.85
C PHE A 19 18.66 11.69 -21.06
N GLU A 20 18.23 10.47 -21.35
CA GLU A 20 19.08 9.31 -21.59
C GLU A 20 18.49 8.54 -22.78
N GLU A 21 19.34 8.06 -23.69
CA GLU A 21 18.87 7.45 -24.94
C GLU A 21 18.54 5.95 -24.76
N GLU A 22 19.07 5.32 -23.70
CA GLU A 22 18.98 3.87 -23.46
C GLU A 22 18.16 3.49 -22.20
N LEU A 23 16.95 4.06 -21.99
CA LEU A 23 16.04 3.63 -20.90
C LEU A 23 15.41 2.23 -21.11
N GLY A 24 15.69 1.57 -22.23
CA GLY A 24 15.16 0.25 -22.55
C GLY A 24 13.65 0.26 -22.79
N VAL A 25 12.87 -0.42 -21.92
CA VAL A 25 11.41 -0.60 -22.07
C VAL A 25 10.60 0.48 -21.33
N VAL A 26 11.27 1.30 -20.53
CA VAL A 26 10.66 2.34 -19.69
C VAL A 26 10.74 3.68 -20.40
N ASP A 27 9.72 4.54 -20.23
CA ASP A 27 9.74 5.88 -20.80
C ASP A 27 10.32 6.90 -19.80
N LEU A 28 10.05 6.76 -18.49
CA LEU A 28 10.70 7.57 -17.44
C LEU A 28 11.08 6.78 -16.18
N HIS A 29 12.23 7.10 -15.61
CA HIS A 29 12.61 6.68 -14.25
C HIS A 29 12.42 7.82 -13.25
N LEU A 30 11.80 7.51 -12.11
CA LEU A 30 11.64 8.45 -10.99
C LEU A 30 12.65 8.14 -9.87
N SER A 31 12.98 9.15 -9.06
CA SER A 31 13.87 9.04 -7.90
C SER A 31 13.39 7.99 -6.88
N ASN A 32 12.07 7.82 -6.76
CA ASN A 32 11.42 6.91 -5.81
C ASN A 32 11.41 5.44 -6.23
N LYS A 33 12.32 5.01 -7.12
CA LYS A 33 12.35 3.65 -7.70
C LYS A 33 11.04 3.27 -8.41
N SER A 34 10.27 4.25 -8.88
CA SER A 34 9.14 4.01 -9.77
C SER A 34 9.59 4.16 -11.22
N CYS A 35 9.01 3.34 -12.09
CA CYS A 35 9.24 3.39 -13.53
C CYS A 35 7.89 3.71 -14.18
N ILE A 36 7.91 4.58 -15.17
CA ILE A 36 6.71 5.01 -15.88
C ILE A 36 6.79 4.55 -17.34
N LEU A 37 5.72 3.90 -17.78
CA LEU A 37 5.44 3.65 -19.18
C LEU A 37 4.29 4.55 -19.61
N TYR A 38 4.50 5.36 -20.63
CA TYR A 38 3.49 6.23 -21.20
C TYR A 38 2.90 5.61 -22.46
N VAL A 39 1.56 5.63 -22.55
CA VAL A 39 0.79 5.12 -23.68
C VAL A 39 -0.08 6.25 -24.21
N SER A 40 0.21 6.71 -25.42
CA SER A 40 -0.53 7.81 -26.06
C SER A 40 -1.91 7.35 -26.54
N GLU A 41 -2.77 8.31 -26.86
CA GLU A 41 -4.08 8.04 -27.49
C GLU A 41 -3.90 7.25 -28.79
N SER A 42 -2.91 7.65 -29.61
CA SER A 42 -2.59 6.99 -30.87
C SER A 42 -2.18 5.53 -30.69
N ASP A 43 -1.41 5.20 -29.66
CA ASP A 43 -1.02 3.80 -29.37
C ASP A 43 -2.22 2.94 -28.98
N VAL A 44 -3.15 3.50 -28.20
CA VAL A 44 -4.38 2.80 -27.79
C VAL A 44 -5.30 2.57 -28.98
N VAL A 45 -5.43 3.55 -29.88
CA VAL A 45 -6.31 3.49 -31.05
C VAL A 45 -5.71 2.63 -32.17
N ALA A 46 -4.38 2.60 -32.31
CA ALA A 46 -3.71 1.88 -33.39
C ALA A 46 -3.83 0.34 -33.30
N GLY A 47 -4.08 -0.21 -32.11
CA GLY A 47 -4.31 -1.64 -31.94
C GLY A 47 -3.76 -2.19 -30.62
N ASN A 48 -3.32 -3.45 -30.61
CA ASN A 48 -2.92 -4.15 -29.38
C ASN A 48 -1.40 -4.20 -29.16
N ASP A 49 -0.59 -3.49 -29.95
CA ASP A 49 0.87 -3.58 -29.85
C ASP A 49 1.42 -3.01 -28.53
N TYR A 50 0.74 -2.00 -27.98
CA TYR A 50 1.06 -1.46 -26.66
C TYR A 50 0.99 -2.55 -25.58
N LYS A 51 0.13 -3.58 -25.72
CA LYS A 51 0.03 -4.68 -24.73
C LYS A 51 1.32 -5.46 -24.62
N ARG A 52 2.00 -5.71 -25.76
CA ARG A 52 3.32 -6.37 -25.76
C ARG A 52 4.36 -5.48 -25.08
N LYS A 53 4.31 -4.16 -25.27
CA LYS A 53 5.17 -3.19 -24.57
C LYS A 53 4.93 -3.26 -23.06
N ILE A 54 3.68 -3.26 -22.61
CA ILE A 54 3.32 -3.34 -21.18
C ILE A 54 3.76 -4.67 -20.54
N VAL A 55 3.61 -5.81 -21.23
CA VAL A 55 4.09 -7.11 -20.72
C VAL A 55 5.60 -7.11 -20.55
N ARG A 56 6.34 -6.60 -21.55
CA ARG A 56 7.80 -6.46 -21.44
C ARG A 56 8.19 -5.52 -20.30
N PHE A 57 7.48 -4.41 -20.16
CA PHE A 57 7.66 -3.45 -19.07
C PHE A 57 7.46 -4.11 -17.71
N ARG A 58 6.42 -4.91 -17.52
CA ARG A 58 6.20 -5.70 -16.30
C ARG A 58 7.38 -6.62 -16.01
N ASN A 59 7.82 -7.37 -17.01
CA ASN A 59 8.84 -8.41 -16.84
C ASN A 59 10.24 -7.84 -16.58
N ALA A 60 10.57 -6.68 -17.18
CA ALA A 60 11.84 -6.00 -16.97
C ALA A 60 11.94 -5.30 -15.60
N ASN A 61 10.80 -4.94 -14.99
CA ASN A 61 10.73 -4.10 -13.80
C ASN A 61 10.30 -4.86 -12.54
N SER A 62 10.75 -6.10 -12.33
CA SER A 62 10.36 -6.91 -11.16
C SER A 62 10.70 -6.26 -9.80
N ASN A 63 11.70 -5.37 -9.77
CA ASN A 63 12.20 -4.74 -8.55
C ASN A 63 11.73 -3.27 -8.39
N PHE A 64 11.01 -2.73 -9.37
CA PHE A 64 10.59 -1.33 -9.40
C PHE A 64 9.06 -1.21 -9.37
N HIS A 65 8.56 -0.11 -8.82
CA HIS A 65 7.12 0.18 -8.87
C HIS A 65 6.74 0.64 -10.29
N GLY A 66 6.21 -0.27 -11.09
CA GLY A 66 5.78 0.01 -12.46
C GLY A 66 4.43 0.72 -12.51
N VAL A 67 4.40 1.90 -13.14
CA VAL A 67 3.19 2.71 -13.37
C VAL A 67 3.00 2.90 -14.87
N VAL A 68 1.79 2.63 -15.34
CA VAL A 68 1.38 2.89 -16.72
C VAL A 68 0.55 4.17 -16.72
N LEU A 69 0.98 5.19 -17.46
CA LEU A 69 0.19 6.38 -17.77
C LEU A 69 -0.46 6.20 -19.14
N VAL A 70 -1.76 6.43 -19.23
CA VAL A 70 -2.48 6.36 -20.50
C VAL A 70 -3.28 7.62 -20.76
N GLU A 71 -3.22 8.09 -22.01
CA GLU A 71 -4.11 9.15 -22.48
C GLU A 71 -5.54 8.63 -22.65
N LYS A 72 -6.43 9.16 -21.81
CA LYS A 72 -7.86 8.90 -21.80
C LYS A 72 -8.61 10.14 -22.29
N THR A 73 -8.95 10.13 -23.57
CA THR A 73 -9.68 11.19 -24.27
C THR A 73 -11.02 10.65 -24.75
N ARG A 74 -11.80 11.50 -25.44
CA ARG A 74 -13.05 11.08 -26.09
C ARG A 74 -12.85 9.96 -27.13
N LEU A 75 -11.68 9.89 -27.78
CA LEU A 75 -11.40 8.89 -28.81
C LEU A 75 -10.92 7.57 -28.20
N SER A 76 -10.09 7.62 -27.15
CA SER A 76 -9.56 6.42 -26.48
C SER A 76 -10.47 5.83 -25.41
N GLU A 77 -11.51 6.56 -24.96
CA GLU A 77 -12.46 6.14 -23.91
C GLU A 77 -13.00 4.73 -24.11
N GLN A 78 -13.42 4.41 -25.35
CA GLN A 78 -14.02 3.11 -25.69
C GLN A 78 -13.07 1.92 -25.46
N TYR A 79 -11.76 2.15 -25.54
CA TYR A 79 -10.74 1.11 -25.36
C TYR A 79 -10.26 1.02 -23.90
N PHE A 80 -10.54 2.05 -23.09
CA PHE A 80 -10.00 2.19 -21.75
C PHE A 80 -10.43 1.06 -20.81
N SER A 81 -11.69 0.59 -20.88
CA SER A 81 -12.17 -0.49 -20.00
C SER A 81 -11.37 -1.80 -20.19
N GLY A 82 -11.14 -2.18 -21.46
CA GLY A 82 -10.35 -3.37 -21.79
C GLY A 82 -8.88 -3.21 -21.39
N LEU A 83 -8.31 -2.02 -21.60
CA LEU A 83 -6.96 -1.68 -21.14
C LEU A 83 -6.84 -1.76 -19.61
N GLN A 84 -7.79 -1.17 -18.87
CA GLN A 84 -7.78 -1.16 -17.41
C GLN A 84 -7.84 -2.56 -16.83
N ARG A 85 -8.73 -3.41 -17.37
CA ARG A 85 -8.79 -4.82 -16.97
C ARG A 85 -7.46 -5.52 -17.19
N PHE A 86 -6.86 -5.36 -18.36
CA PHE A 86 -5.57 -5.95 -18.70
C PHE A 86 -4.44 -5.47 -17.79
N VAL A 87 -4.27 -4.16 -17.61
CA VAL A 87 -3.14 -3.60 -16.84
C VAL A 87 -3.30 -3.85 -15.34
N VAL A 88 -4.49 -3.58 -14.79
CA VAL A 88 -4.72 -3.61 -13.34
C VAL A 88 -5.02 -5.01 -12.84
N LEU A 89 -5.94 -5.73 -13.50
CA LEU A 89 -6.43 -7.01 -12.98
C LEU A 89 -5.57 -8.19 -13.46
N GLU A 90 -5.11 -8.18 -14.71
CA GLU A 90 -4.35 -9.31 -15.25
C GLU A 90 -2.83 -9.17 -15.00
N LEU A 91 -2.29 -7.96 -15.11
CA LEU A 91 -0.86 -7.71 -14.90
C LEU A 91 -0.50 -7.23 -13.48
N GLY A 92 -1.46 -6.72 -12.70
CA GLY A 92 -1.22 -6.21 -11.35
C GLY A 92 -0.39 -4.92 -11.33
N LEU A 93 -0.39 -4.15 -12.42
CA LEU A 93 0.30 -2.87 -12.52
C LEU A 93 -0.62 -1.71 -12.13
N THR A 94 -0.03 -0.60 -11.71
CA THR A 94 -0.76 0.65 -11.49
C THR A 94 -1.06 1.31 -12.83
N LEU A 95 -2.32 1.65 -13.09
CA LEU A 95 -2.74 2.42 -14.27
C LEU A 95 -3.27 3.78 -13.84
N LEU A 96 -2.75 4.86 -14.44
CA LEU A 96 -3.20 6.23 -14.23
C LEU A 96 -3.64 6.81 -15.57
N ALA A 97 -4.88 7.31 -15.62
CA ALA A 97 -5.44 7.95 -16.80
C ALA A 97 -5.19 9.46 -16.75
N VAL A 98 -4.84 10.05 -17.88
CA VAL A 98 -4.63 11.50 -18.06
C VAL A 98 -5.32 11.95 -19.34
N ALA A 99 -5.89 13.16 -19.37
CA ALA A 99 -6.55 13.70 -20.55
C ALA A 99 -5.58 14.33 -21.55
N SER A 100 -4.34 14.64 -21.13
CA SER A 100 -3.33 15.27 -21.98
C SER A 100 -1.89 15.02 -21.49
N PRO A 101 -0.87 15.27 -22.33
CA PRO A 101 0.53 15.21 -21.90
C PRO A 101 0.86 16.26 -20.83
N VAL A 102 0.17 17.40 -20.83
CA VAL A 102 0.35 18.46 -19.81
C VAL A 102 -0.09 17.96 -18.44
N GLU A 103 -1.25 17.30 -18.36
CA GLU A 103 -1.72 16.66 -17.12
C GLU A 103 -0.77 15.54 -16.69
N ALA A 104 -0.24 14.76 -17.63
CA ALA A 104 0.79 13.75 -17.34
C ALA A 104 2.03 14.38 -16.68
N ALA A 105 2.54 15.48 -17.22
CA ALA A 105 3.70 16.19 -16.65
C ALA A 105 3.42 16.70 -15.22
N GLN A 106 2.21 17.24 -14.99
CA GLN A 106 1.79 17.70 -13.66
C GLN A 106 1.68 16.54 -12.67
N LEU A 107 1.08 15.43 -13.08
CA LEU A 107 0.94 14.23 -12.24
C LEU A 107 2.29 13.62 -11.89
N ILE A 108 3.20 13.50 -12.87
CA ILE A 108 4.58 13.05 -12.63
C ILE A 108 5.29 13.97 -11.64
N SER A 109 5.12 15.30 -11.80
CA SER A 109 5.70 16.27 -10.88
C SER A 109 5.17 16.06 -9.45
N GLN A 110 3.88 15.80 -9.27
CA GLN A 110 3.31 15.50 -7.95
C GLN A 110 3.82 14.16 -7.38
N MET A 111 4.04 13.15 -8.20
CA MET A 111 4.61 11.87 -7.76
C MET A 111 6.05 12.04 -7.23
N VAL A 112 6.86 12.86 -7.89
CA VAL A 112 8.22 13.18 -7.45
C VAL A 112 8.20 13.99 -6.14
N HIS A 113 7.35 15.02 -6.04
CA HIS A 113 7.25 15.84 -4.82
C HIS A 113 6.64 15.08 -3.63
N GLY A 114 5.73 14.15 -3.91
CA GLY A 114 5.06 13.33 -2.90
C GLY A 114 6.00 12.37 -2.17
N GLU A 115 7.16 12.03 -2.75
CA GLU A 115 8.14 11.13 -2.14
C GLU A 115 8.65 11.63 -0.78
N SER A 116 8.85 12.94 -0.65
CA SER A 116 9.37 13.54 0.60
C SER A 116 8.32 13.62 1.72
N LYS A 117 7.04 13.38 1.42
CA LYS A 117 5.95 13.53 2.40
C LYS A 117 5.67 12.18 3.07
N GLU A 118 5.46 12.19 4.38
CA GLU A 118 4.97 11.00 5.08
C GLU A 118 3.59 10.61 4.53
N ASN A 119 3.43 9.34 4.14
CA ASN A 119 2.16 8.82 3.65
C ASN A 119 1.27 8.43 4.85
N PRO A 120 0.13 9.11 5.09
CA PRO A 120 -0.74 8.82 6.23
C PRO A 120 -1.42 7.44 6.16
N PHE A 121 -1.47 6.83 4.98
CA PHE A 121 -2.00 5.47 4.78
C PHE A 121 -0.93 4.39 4.95
N ARG A 122 0.36 4.75 5.04
CA ARG A 122 1.41 3.79 5.42
C ARG A 122 1.30 3.54 6.92
N ARG A 123 0.64 2.43 7.27
CA ARG A 123 0.62 1.94 8.65
C ARG A 123 2.07 1.67 9.11
N ARG A 124 2.53 2.43 10.10
CA ARG A 124 3.71 2.06 10.88
C ARG A 124 3.25 1.00 11.87
N SER A 125 3.62 -0.25 11.64
CA SER A 125 3.34 -1.32 12.59
C SER A 125 4.14 -1.07 13.86
N ALA A 126 3.51 -0.47 14.86
CA ALA A 126 4.05 -0.34 16.20
C ALA A 126 3.03 -0.90 17.19
N CYS A 127 2.87 -2.23 17.23
CA CYS A 127 2.11 -2.86 18.30
C CYS A 127 2.92 -2.78 19.60
N ARG A 128 2.39 -2.10 20.61
CA ARG A 128 2.93 -2.08 21.98
C ARG A 128 1.92 -2.76 22.91
N LEU A 129 2.35 -3.48 23.93
CA LEU A 129 1.42 -4.19 24.84
C LEU A 129 0.54 -3.26 25.68
N LEU A 130 0.98 -2.01 25.86
CA LEU A 130 0.21 -0.95 26.49
C LEU A 130 -0.58 -0.11 25.48
N ASP A 131 -0.67 -0.58 24.23
CA ASP A 131 -1.56 0.01 23.25
C ASP A 131 -3.01 -0.01 23.79
N PRO A 132 -3.75 1.10 23.73
CA PRO A 132 -5.15 1.17 24.15
C PRO A 132 -6.02 0.02 23.62
N VAL A 133 -5.73 -0.50 22.42
CA VAL A 133 -6.44 -1.64 21.83
C VAL A 133 -6.20 -2.92 22.61
N VAL A 134 -4.94 -3.20 22.97
CA VAL A 134 -4.56 -4.39 23.76
C VAL A 134 -5.16 -4.28 25.17
N LEU A 135 -5.08 -3.10 25.78
CA LEU A 135 -5.67 -2.85 27.10
C LEU A 135 -7.20 -2.99 27.08
N ASN A 136 -7.88 -2.49 26.04
CA ASN A 136 -9.33 -2.66 25.88
C ASN A 136 -9.72 -4.12 25.70
N LEU A 137 -8.91 -4.91 24.98
CA LEU A 137 -9.15 -6.33 24.78
C LEU A 137 -9.07 -7.10 26.11
N VAL A 138 -8.04 -6.83 26.94
CA VAL A 138 -7.92 -7.46 28.27
C VAL A 138 -9.05 -7.03 29.21
N GLN A 139 -9.57 -5.80 29.07
CA GLN A 139 -10.75 -5.33 29.81
C GLN A 139 -12.07 -6.01 29.40
N GLN A 140 -12.13 -6.71 28.25
CA GLN A 140 -13.30 -7.50 27.90
C GLN A 140 -13.42 -8.79 28.72
N ILE A 141 -12.37 -9.18 29.46
CA ILE A 141 -12.40 -10.35 30.31
C ILE A 141 -13.31 -10.06 31.53
N PRO A 142 -14.29 -10.92 31.85
CA PRO A 142 -15.17 -10.72 33.00
C PRO A 142 -14.39 -10.49 34.30
N GLY A 143 -14.76 -9.46 35.05
CA GLY A 143 -14.10 -9.11 36.33
C GLY A 143 -12.77 -8.37 36.21
N VAL A 144 -12.29 -8.10 34.99
CA VAL A 144 -11.05 -7.38 34.71
C VAL A 144 -11.34 -5.94 34.27
N GLY A 145 -11.27 -5.01 35.24
CA GLY A 145 -11.29 -3.58 34.94
C GLY A 145 -9.91 -3.04 34.53
N LYS A 146 -9.85 -1.75 34.18
CA LYS A 146 -8.62 -1.05 33.71
C LYS A 146 -7.37 -1.31 34.58
N VAL A 147 -7.50 -1.25 35.91
CA VAL A 147 -6.36 -1.43 36.83
C VAL A 147 -5.82 -2.85 36.76
N LYS A 148 -6.70 -3.85 36.80
CA LYS A 148 -6.32 -5.27 36.70
C LYS A 148 -5.76 -5.60 35.33
N ALA A 149 -6.34 -5.04 34.26
CA ALA A 149 -5.84 -5.21 32.89
C ALA A 149 -4.41 -4.68 32.74
N MET A 150 -4.12 -3.50 33.31
CA MET A 150 -2.76 -2.95 33.33
C MET A 150 -1.80 -3.83 34.12
N ALA A 151 -2.17 -4.28 35.32
CA ALA A 151 -1.32 -5.13 36.14
C ALA A 151 -1.00 -6.47 35.45
N LEU A 152 -2.01 -7.09 34.80
CA LEU A 152 -1.83 -8.30 34.01
C LEU A 152 -0.89 -8.08 32.83
N LEU A 153 -1.03 -6.98 32.07
CA LEU A 153 -0.16 -6.68 30.92
C LEU A 153 1.25 -6.24 31.32
N GLN A 154 1.44 -5.74 32.55
CA GLN A 154 2.75 -5.42 33.10
C GLN A 154 3.49 -6.68 33.55
N GLN A 155 2.78 -7.63 34.14
CA GLN A 155 3.38 -8.87 34.66
C GLN A 155 3.50 -9.97 33.59
N PHE A 156 2.61 -9.97 32.60
CA PHE A 156 2.57 -10.94 31.51
C PHE A 156 2.72 -10.23 30.17
N SER A 157 3.86 -10.47 29.52
CA SER A 157 4.29 -9.84 28.27
C SER A 157 3.47 -10.22 27.01
N SER A 158 2.36 -10.94 27.14
CA SER A 158 1.46 -11.21 26.02
C SER A 158 0.07 -11.67 26.48
N ILE A 159 -0.95 -11.41 25.67
CA ILE A 159 -2.30 -11.95 25.89
C ILE A 159 -2.26 -13.49 25.86
N HIS A 160 -1.47 -14.08 24.97
CA HIS A 160 -1.29 -15.53 24.89
C HIS A 160 -0.79 -16.13 26.20
N GLN A 161 0.13 -15.45 26.91
CA GLN A 161 0.52 -15.88 28.25
C GLN A 161 -0.68 -15.84 29.19
N ILE A 162 -1.41 -14.73 29.25
CA ILE A 162 -2.59 -14.56 30.12
C ILE A 162 -3.61 -15.69 29.92
N CYS A 163 -3.87 -16.12 28.68
CA CYS A 163 -4.81 -17.19 28.38
C CYS A 163 -4.38 -18.57 28.91
N ASN A 164 -3.07 -18.84 28.99
CA ASN A 164 -2.52 -20.15 29.36
C ASN A 164 -2.05 -20.24 30.82
N LEU A 165 -2.22 -19.19 31.62
CA LEU A 165 -1.82 -19.19 33.02
C LEU A 165 -2.72 -20.10 33.85
N SER A 166 -2.13 -20.72 34.88
CA SER A 166 -2.92 -21.39 35.91
C SER A 166 -3.66 -20.37 36.79
N ALA A 167 -4.75 -20.81 37.43
CA ALA A 167 -5.50 -19.96 38.36
C ALA A 167 -4.57 -19.37 39.45
N GLN A 168 -3.66 -20.17 40.02
CA GLN A 168 -2.70 -19.73 41.04
C GLN A 168 -1.78 -18.58 40.58
N GLN A 169 -1.36 -18.59 39.31
CA GLN A 169 -0.50 -17.53 38.78
C GLN A 169 -1.27 -16.22 38.61
N LEU A 170 -2.55 -16.29 38.23
CA LEU A 170 -3.44 -15.13 38.13
C LEU A 170 -3.79 -14.55 39.51
N GLU A 171 -3.89 -15.38 40.56
CA GLU A 171 -4.22 -14.95 41.92
C GLU A 171 -3.27 -13.87 42.46
N SER A 172 -1.99 -13.97 42.11
CA SER A 172 -0.96 -13.00 42.52
C SER A 172 -1.23 -11.57 42.04
N VAL A 173 -2.05 -11.40 40.98
CA VAL A 173 -2.33 -10.10 40.35
C VAL A 173 -3.77 -9.64 40.61
N VAL A 174 -4.75 -10.56 40.54
CA VAL A 174 -6.18 -10.19 40.52
C VAL A 174 -7.00 -10.73 41.70
N GLY A 175 -6.38 -11.54 42.58
CA GLY A 175 -7.03 -12.21 43.70
C GLY A 175 -7.83 -13.45 43.32
N GLN A 176 -8.09 -14.31 44.31
CA GLN A 176 -8.68 -15.65 44.15
C GLN A 176 -9.97 -15.69 43.33
N ALA A 177 -10.98 -14.89 43.70
CA ALA A 177 -12.27 -14.90 43.01
C ALA A 177 -12.15 -14.49 41.53
N THR A 178 -11.36 -13.45 41.24
CA THR A 178 -11.18 -12.98 39.86
C THR A 178 -10.34 -13.96 39.05
N ALA A 179 -9.31 -14.57 39.65
CA ALA A 179 -8.44 -15.53 38.97
C ALA A 179 -9.22 -16.76 38.46
N GLN A 180 -10.14 -17.28 39.28
CA GLN A 180 -11.03 -18.38 38.90
C GLN A 180 -12.00 -17.98 37.76
N GLN A 181 -12.51 -16.75 37.78
CA GLN A 181 -13.36 -16.23 36.70
C GLN A 181 -12.60 -16.09 35.37
N ILE A 182 -11.38 -15.57 35.40
CA ILE A 182 -10.53 -15.44 34.21
C ILE A 182 -10.16 -16.82 33.67
N TRP A 183 -9.73 -17.73 34.54
CA TRP A 183 -9.35 -19.09 34.13
C TRP A 183 -10.55 -19.83 33.51
N GLY A 184 -11.71 -19.76 34.17
CA GLY A 184 -12.96 -20.34 33.67
C GLY A 184 -13.44 -19.70 32.36
N PHE A 185 -13.26 -18.39 32.17
CA PHE A 185 -13.59 -17.72 30.91
C PHE A 185 -12.81 -18.30 29.71
N PHE A 186 -11.54 -18.67 29.89
CA PHE A 186 -10.71 -19.22 28.81
C PHE A 186 -10.85 -20.74 28.63
N HIS A 187 -11.16 -21.49 29.70
CA HIS A 187 -11.11 -22.96 29.68
C HIS A 187 -12.47 -23.64 29.77
N ASN A 188 -13.54 -22.94 30.16
CA ASN A 188 -14.88 -23.49 30.06
C ASN A 188 -15.31 -23.48 28.59
N GLN A 189 -15.41 -24.66 28.00
CA GLN A 189 -16.05 -24.85 26.70
C GLN A 189 -17.48 -24.33 26.80
N LEU A 190 -17.84 -23.36 25.95
CA LEU A 190 -19.21 -22.88 25.80
C LEU A 190 -20.12 -24.08 25.49
N SER A 191 -20.95 -24.48 26.46
CA SER A 191 -22.02 -25.47 26.30
C SER A 191 -23.26 -24.83 25.69
#